data_AF-A0A096MCN3-F1
#
_entry.id   AF-A0A096MCN3-F1
#
_cell.length_a   1.000
_cell.length_b   1.000
_cell.length_c   1.000
_cell.angle_alpha   90.00
_cell.angle_beta   90.00
_cell.angle_gamma   90.00
#
_symmetry.space_group_name_H-M   'P 1'
#
loop_
_entity.id
_entity.type
_entity.pdbx_description
1 polymer ?
#
loop_
_entity_poly.entity_id
_entity_poly.type
_entity_poly.pdbx_seq_one_letter_code
_entity_poly.pdbx_strand_id
1 'polypeptide(L)'
;MAAGGSTSELDVSLNDDQENTLLLNGFKKLPVPLSTTQGGDSVFLWYKEDANPGITRIQFSYTSDMENNLQASGYQKVDKNLNTSGSGDPVYLWFLNGRGQRQVPIQEIDVSIADIPGKIRDGWERQGFNLNRKNGGEHAFLWMKREKITYIHQVLITDSYDYDVTLFKAGYIRVDESTNRSADGKPVFLWYLPSTKAEKPIQGLVLMYDEKRKSEYQSAGVKVLNENLNSGNGSPCF
;
A
#
# COMPACT_ATOMS: atom_id res chain seq x y z
N MET A 1 30.97 -6.95 -7.56
CA MET A 1 30.10 -5.86 -7.06
C MET A 1 29.37 -6.40 -5.84
N ALA A 2 29.48 -5.75 -4.69
CA ALA A 2 28.72 -6.15 -3.51
C ALA A 2 27.23 -6.03 -3.86
N ALA A 3 26.47 -7.10 -3.69
CA ALA A 3 25.02 -7.03 -3.78
C ALA A 3 24.56 -6.04 -2.71
N GLY A 4 23.99 -4.90 -3.11
CA GLY A 4 23.29 -4.03 -2.16
C GLY A 4 22.24 -4.84 -1.41
N GLY A 5 22.13 -4.65 -0.10
CA GLY A 5 21.15 -5.36 0.72
C GLY A 5 19.72 -5.06 0.25
N SER A 6 18.78 -5.98 0.48
CA SER A 6 17.37 -5.66 0.31
C SER A 6 16.89 -4.85 1.50
N THR A 7 15.87 -3.99 1.31
CA THR A 7 15.21 -3.33 2.43
C THR A 7 14.67 -4.40 3.39
N SER A 8 15.16 -4.45 4.63
CA SER A 8 14.88 -5.50 5.61
C SER A 8 13.94 -5.03 6.71
N GLU A 9 14.00 -3.76 7.09
CA GLU A 9 13.22 -3.18 8.18
C GLU A 9 12.76 -1.76 7.81
N LEU A 10 11.63 -1.34 8.38
CA LEU A 10 11.10 0.01 8.31
C LEU A 10 10.86 0.53 9.71
N ASP A 11 11.12 1.82 9.91
CA ASP A 11 10.73 2.54 11.11
C ASP A 11 10.41 4.00 10.77
N VAL A 12 9.91 4.75 11.75
CA VAL A 12 9.47 6.14 11.62
C VAL A 12 10.14 6.97 12.72
N SER A 13 10.50 8.21 12.46
CA SER A 13 10.84 9.17 13.51
C SER A 13 9.74 10.22 13.63
N LEU A 14 9.46 10.62 14.85
CA LEU A 14 8.52 11.69 15.21
C LEU A 14 9.22 12.90 15.84
N ASN A 15 10.53 12.80 16.12
CA ASN A 15 11.38 13.85 16.69
C ASN A 15 12.86 13.51 16.50
N ASP A 16 13.73 14.49 16.78
CA ASP A 16 15.19 14.40 16.57
C ASP A 16 15.87 13.31 17.40
N ASP A 17 15.41 13.03 18.63
CA ASP A 17 15.98 11.96 19.46
C ASP A 17 15.78 10.58 18.83
N GLN A 18 14.60 10.37 18.23
CA GLN A 18 14.32 9.15 17.47
C GLN A 18 15.14 9.08 16.18
N GLU A 19 15.35 10.21 15.48
CA GLU A 19 16.24 10.25 14.31
C GLU A 19 17.66 9.81 14.65
N ASN A 20 18.22 10.37 15.74
CA ASN A 20 19.56 10.03 16.20
C ASN A 20 19.66 8.55 16.58
N THR A 21 18.65 8.01 17.26
CA THR A 21 18.60 6.60 17.64
C THR A 21 18.57 5.70 16.40
N LEU A 22 17.75 6.03 15.40
CA LEU A 22 17.63 5.24 14.17
C LEU A 22 18.92 5.28 13.35
N LEU A 23 19.54 6.45 13.22
CA LEU A 23 20.83 6.61 12.55
C LEU A 23 21.93 5.75 13.19
N LEU A 24 22.03 5.78 14.53
CA LEU A 24 23.00 4.96 15.28
C LEU A 24 22.76 3.46 15.11
N ASN A 25 21.51 3.05 14.88
CA ASN A 25 21.12 1.66 14.63
C ASN A 25 21.25 1.25 13.15
N GLY A 26 21.82 2.11 12.30
CA GLY A 26 22.12 1.81 10.90
C GLY A 26 20.94 1.99 9.95
N PHE A 27 19.86 2.65 10.38
CA PHE A 27 18.78 3.03 9.48
C PHE A 27 19.20 4.23 8.61
N LYS A 28 18.65 4.26 7.40
CA LYS A 28 18.77 5.34 6.42
C LYS A 28 17.46 6.12 6.39
N LYS A 29 17.55 7.45 6.52
CA LYS A 29 16.41 8.37 6.48
C LYS A 29 15.97 8.62 5.04
N LEU A 30 14.67 8.59 4.77
CA LEU A 30 14.14 9.20 3.55
C LEU A 30 14.03 10.72 3.73
N PRO A 31 14.48 11.52 2.74
CA PRO A 31 14.63 12.96 2.92
C PRO A 31 13.30 13.72 2.90
N VAL A 32 12.21 13.09 2.43
CA VAL A 32 10.89 13.71 2.32
C VAL A 32 10.10 13.43 3.60
N PRO A 33 9.67 14.47 4.34
CA PRO A 33 8.79 14.27 5.49
C PRO A 33 7.42 13.76 5.03
N LEU A 34 6.88 12.79 5.76
CA LEU A 34 5.55 12.24 5.53
C LEU A 34 4.47 13.26 5.86
N SER A 35 4.66 14.06 6.90
CA SER A 35 3.75 15.14 7.31
C SER A 35 4.53 16.43 7.57
N THR A 36 3.96 17.55 7.12
CA THR A 36 4.45 18.90 7.39
C THR A 36 3.31 19.75 7.93
N THR A 37 2.75 19.37 9.09
CA THR A 37 1.75 20.24 9.72
C THR A 37 2.43 21.51 10.22
N GLN A 38 1.84 22.67 9.94
CA GLN A 38 2.34 23.95 10.46
C GLN A 38 2.49 23.88 11.99
N GLY A 39 3.74 23.85 12.47
CA GLY A 39 4.08 23.87 13.89
C GLY A 39 4.24 22.52 14.58
N GLY A 40 4.15 21.39 13.87
CA GLY A 40 4.42 20.05 14.42
C GLY A 40 5.80 19.51 14.00
N ASP A 41 6.33 18.56 14.79
CA ASP A 41 7.57 17.85 14.45
C ASP A 41 7.40 17.08 13.13
N SER A 42 8.46 17.05 12.32
CA SER A 42 8.44 16.37 11.02
C SER A 42 8.47 14.85 11.21
N VAL A 43 7.56 14.15 10.55
CA VAL A 43 7.52 12.69 10.54
C VAL A 43 8.35 12.17 9.37
N PHE A 44 9.38 11.34 9.61
CA PHE A 44 10.19 10.75 8.53
C PHE A 44 10.10 9.23 8.51
N LEU A 45 10.14 8.65 7.31
CA LEU A 45 10.28 7.21 7.12
C LEU A 45 11.77 6.84 7.06
N TRP A 46 12.10 5.72 7.69
CA TRP A 46 13.43 5.16 7.77
C TRP A 46 13.43 3.72 7.32
N TYR A 47 14.56 3.28 6.77
CA TYR A 47 14.73 1.91 6.35
C TYR A 47 16.10 1.37 6.66
N LYS A 48 16.19 0.07 6.83
CA LYS A 48 17.46 -0.63 6.99
C LYS A 48 17.64 -1.64 5.87
N GLU A 49 18.88 -1.87 5.48
CA GLU A 49 19.26 -2.90 4.52
C GLU A 49 20.09 -3.95 5.24
N ASP A 50 19.65 -5.21 5.21
CA ASP A 50 20.36 -6.34 5.81
C ASP A 50 20.28 -7.58 4.92
N ALA A 51 21.00 -8.64 5.31
CA ALA A 51 21.02 -9.93 4.61
C ALA A 51 19.78 -10.82 4.88
N ASN A 52 18.84 -10.35 5.71
CA ASN A 52 17.60 -11.05 6.06
C ASN A 52 16.62 -11.07 4.88
N PRO A 53 15.58 -11.96 4.86
CA PRO A 53 14.58 -11.90 3.81
C PRO A 53 14.02 -10.48 3.75
N GLY A 54 14.18 -9.82 2.61
CA GLY A 54 13.75 -8.44 2.45
C GLY A 54 12.26 -8.28 2.65
N ILE A 55 11.83 -7.07 2.93
CA ILE A 55 10.44 -6.67 2.95
C ILE A 55 9.87 -6.94 1.56
N THR A 56 8.75 -7.66 1.51
CA THR A 56 8.07 -7.97 0.25
C THR A 56 6.73 -7.27 0.13
N ARG A 57 6.18 -6.80 1.25
CA ARG A 57 4.90 -6.11 1.32
C ARG A 57 4.94 -5.02 2.36
N ILE A 58 4.27 -3.92 2.03
CA ILE A 58 4.00 -2.81 2.92
C ILE A 58 2.49 -2.55 2.83
N GLN A 59 1.84 -2.38 3.97
CA GLN A 59 0.43 -2.05 4.11
C GLN A 59 0.26 -0.94 5.13
N PHE A 60 -0.88 -0.27 5.09
CA PHE A 60 -1.24 0.77 6.04
C PHE A 60 -2.58 0.44 6.70
N SER A 61 -2.73 0.81 7.97
CA SER A 61 -3.99 0.69 8.69
C SER A 61 -4.45 2.04 9.22
N TYR A 62 -5.76 2.24 9.20
CA TYR A 62 -6.41 3.40 9.82
C TYR A 62 -7.70 3.05 10.59
N THR A 63 -7.97 1.75 10.73
CA THR A 63 -9.04 1.21 11.59
C THR A 63 -8.50 0.03 12.39
N SER A 64 -9.14 -0.27 13.52
CA SER A 64 -8.80 -1.42 14.36
C SER A 64 -8.94 -2.77 13.63
N ASP A 65 -9.91 -2.90 12.73
CA ASP A 65 -10.12 -4.13 11.95
C ASP A 65 -8.94 -4.40 11.01
N MET A 66 -8.41 -3.35 10.36
CA MET A 66 -7.21 -3.46 9.52
C MET A 66 -6.00 -3.88 10.35
N GLU A 67 -5.80 -3.27 11.53
CA GLU A 67 -4.69 -3.63 12.43
C GLU A 67 -4.76 -5.10 12.87
N ASN A 68 -5.93 -5.53 13.35
CA ASN A 68 -6.17 -6.90 13.81
C ASN A 68 -5.90 -7.91 12.69
N ASN A 69 -6.38 -7.63 11.47
CA ASN A 69 -6.22 -8.53 10.34
C ASN A 69 -4.78 -8.58 9.80
N LEU A 70 -4.06 -7.45 9.79
CA LEU A 70 -2.65 -7.41 9.41
C LEU A 70 -1.79 -8.18 10.42
N GLN A 71 -2.04 -7.99 11.72
CA GLN A 71 -1.38 -8.74 12.79
C GLN A 71 -1.66 -10.24 12.67
N ALA A 72 -2.92 -10.65 12.48
CA ALA A 72 -3.31 -12.05 12.28
C ALA A 72 -2.75 -12.68 10.99
N SER A 73 -2.29 -11.83 10.05
CA SER A 73 -1.63 -12.22 8.80
C SER A 73 -0.09 -12.25 8.90
N GLY A 74 0.47 -11.92 10.07
CA GLY A 74 1.90 -11.97 10.34
C GLY A 74 2.68 -10.73 9.91
N TYR A 75 2.01 -9.62 9.61
CA TYR A 75 2.68 -8.35 9.37
C TYR A 75 3.24 -7.78 10.67
N GLN A 76 4.36 -7.09 10.57
CA GLN A 76 5.00 -6.37 11.66
C GLN A 76 4.54 -4.91 11.63
N LYS A 77 4.03 -4.42 12.76
CA LYS A 77 3.62 -3.04 12.94
C LYS A 77 4.82 -2.16 13.26
N VAL A 78 4.93 -1.01 12.62
CA VAL A 78 5.69 0.13 13.15
C VAL A 78 4.75 0.91 14.05
N ASP A 79 4.92 0.79 15.37
CA ASP A 79 4.00 1.34 16.38
C ASP A 79 4.19 2.85 16.59
N LYS A 80 4.08 3.61 15.50
CA LYS A 80 4.19 5.07 15.45
C LYS A 80 3.13 5.61 14.51
N ASN A 81 2.26 6.46 15.03
CA ASN A 81 1.22 7.10 14.23
C ASN A 81 1.87 8.11 13.27
N LEU A 82 1.73 7.88 11.97
CA LEU A 82 2.26 8.76 10.92
C LEU A 82 1.55 10.13 10.90
N ASN A 83 0.31 10.16 11.41
CA ASN A 83 -0.54 11.33 11.43
C ASN A 83 -0.54 12.01 12.80
N THR A 84 0.37 12.97 12.99
CA THR A 84 0.65 13.61 14.29
C THR A 84 -0.19 14.85 14.60
N SER A 85 -1.02 15.36 13.68
CA SER A 85 -1.75 16.63 13.89
C SER A 85 -2.97 16.52 14.81
N GLY A 86 -3.36 15.31 15.20
CA GLY A 86 -4.51 15.02 16.06
C GLY A 86 -5.89 15.20 15.41
N SER A 87 -5.98 15.62 14.14
CA SER A 87 -7.26 15.87 13.45
C SER A 87 -7.65 14.84 12.38
N GLY A 88 -6.73 13.99 11.94
CA GLY A 88 -7.02 12.92 10.98
C GLY A 88 -7.06 11.52 11.61
N ASP A 89 -7.33 10.51 10.77
CA ASP A 89 -7.34 9.12 11.23
C ASP A 89 -5.90 8.71 11.63
N PRO A 90 -5.72 7.88 12.69
CA PRO A 90 -4.41 7.33 12.98
C PRO A 90 -3.96 6.48 11.80
N VAL A 91 -2.70 6.61 11.40
CA VAL A 91 -2.13 5.84 10.29
C VAL A 91 -0.93 5.08 10.82
N TYR A 92 -0.92 3.76 10.67
CA TYR A 92 0.22 2.92 11.01
C TYR A 92 0.76 2.18 9.80
N LEU A 93 2.09 2.06 9.74
CA LEU A 93 2.80 1.29 8.73
C LEU A 93 2.96 -0.16 9.18
N TRP A 94 2.77 -1.08 8.24
CA TRP A 94 2.95 -2.51 8.44
C TRP A 94 3.81 -3.10 7.33
N PHE A 95 4.66 -4.06 7.66
CA PHE A 95 5.48 -4.73 6.66
C PHE A 95 5.57 -6.25 6.87
N LEU A 96 5.86 -6.97 5.78
CA LEU A 96 6.04 -8.41 5.80
C LEU A 96 7.29 -8.81 5.03
N ASN A 97 8.23 -9.42 5.72
CA ASN A 97 9.41 -10.05 5.13
C ASN A 97 9.06 -11.38 4.49
N GLY A 98 9.73 -11.72 3.39
CA GLY A 98 9.46 -12.97 2.70
C GLY A 98 10.37 -13.22 1.52
N ARG A 99 10.16 -14.35 0.85
CA ARG A 99 10.87 -14.68 -0.39
C ARG A 99 10.08 -15.69 -1.21
N GLY A 100 10.00 -15.47 -2.52
CA GLY A 100 9.40 -16.42 -3.44
C GLY A 100 8.77 -15.77 -4.65
N GLN A 101 8.09 -16.55 -5.49
CA GLN A 101 7.52 -16.07 -6.75
C GLN A 101 6.46 -14.97 -6.58
N ARG A 102 5.79 -14.92 -5.41
CA ARG A 102 4.77 -13.93 -5.02
C ARG A 102 5.23 -12.99 -3.88
N GLN A 103 6.51 -13.09 -3.53
CA GLN A 103 7.13 -12.41 -2.41
C GLN A 103 8.50 -11.93 -2.89
N VAL A 104 8.46 -10.92 -3.76
CA VAL A 104 9.67 -10.31 -4.33
C VAL A 104 10.14 -9.20 -3.38
N PRO A 105 11.38 -9.27 -2.88
CA PRO A 105 11.94 -8.23 -2.03
C PRO A 105 11.89 -6.85 -2.68
N ILE A 106 11.62 -5.85 -1.85
CA ILE A 106 11.78 -4.44 -2.14
C ILE A 106 13.26 -4.09 -1.94
N GLN A 107 13.86 -3.49 -2.96
CA GLN A 107 15.26 -3.05 -2.94
C GLN A 107 15.37 -1.59 -2.57
N GLU A 108 14.46 -0.77 -3.10
CA GLU A 108 14.47 0.67 -2.89
C GLU A 108 13.08 1.13 -2.48
N ILE A 109 13.05 2.11 -1.57
CA ILE A 109 11.85 2.82 -1.18
C ILE A 109 12.09 4.31 -1.35
N ASP A 110 11.02 5.05 -1.60
CA ASP A 110 11.06 6.51 -1.64
C ASP A 110 9.69 7.08 -1.30
N VAL A 111 9.62 8.37 -0.98
CA VAL A 111 8.36 9.07 -0.69
C VAL A 111 8.28 10.30 -1.58
N SER A 112 7.07 10.64 -2.03
CA SER A 112 6.81 11.93 -2.66
C SER A 112 5.49 12.55 -2.22
N ILE A 113 5.48 13.87 -2.17
CA ILE A 113 4.31 14.73 -1.90
C ILE A 113 3.54 15.13 -3.18
N ALA A 114 4.10 14.76 -4.34
CA ALA A 114 3.51 14.96 -5.66
C ALA A 114 3.57 13.66 -6.45
N ASP A 115 2.72 13.53 -7.47
CA ASP A 115 2.85 12.44 -8.43
C ASP A 115 4.10 12.66 -9.30
N ILE A 116 4.87 11.59 -9.52
CA ILE A 116 6.12 11.65 -10.29
C ILE A 116 6.02 10.59 -11.39
N PRO A 117 5.37 10.90 -12.54
CA PRO A 117 5.13 9.93 -13.62
C PRO A 117 6.41 9.26 -14.14
N GLY A 118 7.56 9.95 -14.04
CA GLY A 118 8.86 9.39 -14.41
C GLY A 118 9.21 8.11 -13.63
N LYS A 119 8.88 8.06 -12.33
CA LYS A 119 9.19 6.89 -11.49
C LYS A 119 8.52 5.61 -11.97
N ILE A 120 7.28 5.70 -12.47
CA ILE A 120 6.57 4.54 -13.02
C ILE A 120 7.33 3.96 -14.21
N ARG A 121 7.85 4.83 -15.10
CA ARG A 121 8.66 4.39 -16.26
C ARG A 121 9.98 3.74 -15.84
N ASP A 122 10.52 4.16 -14.70
CA ASP A 122 11.77 3.65 -14.13
C ASP A 122 11.57 2.40 -13.26
N GLY A 123 10.36 1.82 -13.28
CA GLY A 123 10.03 0.55 -12.62
C GLY A 123 9.63 0.69 -11.15
N TRP A 124 9.29 1.88 -10.68
CA TRP A 124 8.75 2.08 -9.33
C TRP A 124 7.25 1.83 -9.28
N GLU A 125 6.81 1.21 -8.18
CA GLU A 125 5.43 0.94 -7.85
C GLU A 125 4.98 1.96 -6.77
N ARG A 126 3.94 2.74 -7.06
CA ARG A 126 3.33 3.66 -6.06
C ARG A 126 2.28 2.92 -5.24
N GLN A 127 2.30 3.11 -3.93
CA GLN A 127 1.19 2.69 -3.06
C GLN A 127 -0.04 3.58 -3.25
N GLY A 128 -1.22 2.97 -3.31
CA GLY A 128 -2.50 3.66 -3.53
C GLY A 128 -3.09 4.35 -2.30
N PHE A 129 -2.28 4.59 -1.27
CA PHE A 129 -2.71 5.13 0.02
C PHE A 129 -2.04 6.48 0.30
N ASN A 130 -2.84 7.48 0.70
CA ASN A 130 -2.31 8.77 1.14
C ASN A 130 -1.85 8.66 2.59
N LEU A 131 -0.54 8.82 2.83
CA LEU A 131 0.05 8.73 4.17
C LEU A 131 -0.44 9.85 5.11
N ASN A 132 -0.90 10.99 4.56
CA ASN A 132 -1.53 12.10 5.28
C ASN A 132 -3.06 12.00 5.30
N ARG A 133 -3.59 10.80 5.47
CA ARG A 133 -5.03 10.54 5.35
C ARG A 133 -5.84 11.42 6.32
N LYS A 134 -6.75 12.25 5.76
CA LYS A 134 -7.58 13.23 6.50
C LYS A 134 -6.80 14.21 7.38
N ASN A 135 -5.51 14.41 7.11
CA ASN A 135 -4.64 15.26 7.93
C ASN A 135 -4.53 16.72 7.43
N GLY A 136 -5.23 17.07 6.35
CA GLY A 136 -4.92 18.30 5.59
C GLY A 136 -3.50 18.25 4.98
N GLY A 137 -3.09 19.33 4.32
CA GLY A 137 -1.77 19.43 3.68
C GLY A 137 -1.64 18.61 2.38
N GLU A 138 -0.39 18.42 1.95
CA GLU A 138 -0.07 17.71 0.70
C GLU A 138 -0.20 16.19 0.87
N HIS A 139 -0.60 15.50 -0.21
CA HIS A 139 -0.69 14.05 -0.20
C HIS A 139 0.69 13.42 -0.32
N ALA A 140 1.08 12.61 0.66
CA ALA A 140 2.33 11.85 0.63
C ALA A 140 2.08 10.41 0.20
N PHE A 141 2.89 9.90 -0.73
CA PHE A 141 2.79 8.54 -1.25
C PHE A 141 4.12 7.80 -1.14
N LEU A 142 4.05 6.54 -0.71
CA LEU A 142 5.19 5.62 -0.72
C LEU A 142 5.38 5.04 -2.13
N TRP A 143 6.63 4.99 -2.56
CA TRP A 143 7.10 4.30 -3.76
C TRP A 143 8.02 3.17 -3.36
N MET A 144 7.97 2.07 -4.11
CA MET A 144 8.85 0.92 -3.91
C MET A 144 9.35 0.39 -5.25
N LYS A 145 10.59 -0.06 -5.28
CA LYS A 145 11.18 -0.76 -6.42
C LYS A 145 11.57 -2.16 -5.99
N ARG A 146 11.08 -3.16 -6.71
CA ARG A 146 11.30 -4.57 -6.39
C ARG A 146 12.56 -5.10 -7.07
N GLU A 147 13.17 -6.11 -6.45
CA GLU A 147 14.33 -6.83 -7.02
C GLU A 147 14.04 -7.42 -8.41
N LYS A 148 12.78 -7.78 -8.65
CA LYS A 148 12.32 -8.33 -9.93
C LYS A 148 11.00 -7.70 -10.31
N ILE A 149 10.79 -7.54 -11.61
CA ILE A 149 9.50 -7.15 -12.16
C ILE A 149 8.43 -8.15 -11.70
N THR A 150 7.27 -7.62 -11.30
CA THR A 150 6.10 -8.42 -10.98
C THR A 150 4.96 -8.12 -11.94
N TYR A 151 4.12 -9.12 -12.16
CA TYR A 151 2.94 -9.03 -13.00
C TYR A 151 1.70 -9.38 -12.19
N ILE A 152 0.63 -8.63 -12.40
CA ILE A 152 -0.66 -8.88 -11.76
C ILE A 152 -1.37 -10.02 -12.50
N HIS A 153 -1.75 -11.08 -11.79
CA HIS A 153 -2.44 -12.23 -12.39
C HIS A 153 -3.93 -12.32 -12.03
N GLN A 154 -4.29 -11.78 -10.87
CA GLN A 154 -5.66 -11.80 -10.38
C GLN A 154 -5.95 -10.47 -9.72
N VAL A 155 -7.18 -10.00 -9.89
CA VAL A 155 -7.75 -8.87 -9.18
C VAL A 155 -9.07 -9.33 -8.57
N LEU A 156 -9.29 -8.95 -7.33
CA LEU A 156 -10.52 -9.20 -6.58
C LEU A 156 -11.01 -7.90 -5.96
N ILE A 157 -12.29 -7.88 -5.61
CA ILE A 157 -12.90 -6.79 -4.87
C ILE A 157 -13.58 -7.41 -3.65
N THR A 158 -13.50 -6.76 -2.50
CA THR A 158 -14.23 -7.14 -1.28
C THR A 158 -14.94 -5.93 -0.71
N ASP A 159 -16.11 -6.13 -0.10
CA ASP A 159 -16.93 -5.07 0.54
C ASP A 159 -16.90 -5.16 2.08
N SER A 160 -15.99 -5.96 2.63
CA SER A 160 -15.77 -6.16 4.06
C SER A 160 -14.31 -6.52 4.37
N TYR A 161 -13.99 -6.55 5.66
CA TYR A 161 -12.69 -6.97 6.20
C TYR A 161 -12.58 -8.49 6.40
N ASP A 162 -13.66 -9.25 6.23
CA ASP A 162 -13.73 -10.68 6.62
C ASP A 162 -12.76 -11.56 5.81
N TYR A 163 -12.40 -11.11 4.61
CA TYR A 163 -11.53 -11.83 3.70
C TYR A 163 -10.06 -11.46 3.86
N ASP A 164 -9.72 -10.41 4.62
CA ASP A 164 -8.37 -9.84 4.69
C ASP A 164 -7.33 -10.92 5.03
N VAL A 165 -7.53 -11.63 6.14
CA VAL A 165 -6.57 -12.61 6.64
C VAL A 165 -6.34 -13.73 5.62
N THR A 166 -7.42 -14.21 5.00
CA THR A 166 -7.36 -15.25 3.99
C THR A 166 -6.61 -14.78 2.75
N LEU A 167 -6.91 -13.57 2.26
CA LEU A 167 -6.32 -13.01 1.05
C LEU A 167 -4.84 -12.65 1.24
N PHE A 168 -4.47 -12.03 2.36
CA PHE A 168 -3.06 -11.76 2.68
C PHE A 168 -2.23 -13.04 2.72
N LYS A 169 -2.73 -14.09 3.39
CA LYS A 169 -2.07 -15.41 3.46
C LYS A 169 -2.01 -16.11 2.10
N ALA A 170 -3.02 -15.96 1.25
CA ALA A 170 -3.01 -16.47 -0.12
C ALA A 170 -2.04 -15.71 -1.06
N GLY A 171 -1.59 -14.55 -0.61
CA GLY A 171 -0.53 -13.77 -1.23
C GLY A 171 -0.98 -12.52 -1.97
N TYR A 172 -2.24 -12.14 -1.80
CA TYR A 172 -2.76 -10.90 -2.34
C TYR A 172 -2.19 -9.68 -1.59
N ILE A 173 -2.18 -8.56 -2.31
CA ILE A 173 -1.90 -7.24 -1.78
C ILE A 173 -3.19 -6.42 -1.90
N ARG A 174 -3.57 -5.75 -0.82
CA ARG A 174 -4.71 -4.83 -0.81
C ARG A 174 -4.24 -3.45 -1.25
N VAL A 175 -5.08 -2.75 -2.00
CA VAL A 175 -5.02 -1.28 -2.09
C VAL A 175 -5.71 -0.74 -0.84
N ASP A 176 -4.94 -0.29 0.14
CA ASP A 176 -5.42 -0.04 1.50
C ASP A 176 -6.50 1.05 1.60
N GLU A 177 -6.55 1.99 0.65
CA GLU A 177 -7.62 2.98 0.63
C GLU A 177 -8.90 2.38 0.05
N SER A 178 -10.00 2.53 0.79
CA SER A 178 -11.33 2.15 0.31
C SER A 178 -11.74 2.99 -0.90
N THR A 179 -12.33 2.37 -1.93
CA THR A 179 -12.92 3.11 -3.04
C THR A 179 -14.13 3.94 -2.61
N ASN A 180 -14.77 3.57 -1.50
CA ASN A 180 -15.81 4.33 -0.81
C ASN A 180 -15.27 5.34 0.21
N ARG A 181 -13.99 5.74 0.14
CA ARG A 181 -13.46 6.77 1.04
C ARG A 181 -14.34 8.03 1.01
N SER A 182 -14.59 8.59 2.20
CA SER A 182 -15.42 9.78 2.40
C SER A 182 -16.91 9.62 2.04
N ALA A 183 -17.40 8.39 1.90
CA ALA A 183 -18.82 8.08 1.80
C ALA A 183 -19.27 7.24 2.99
N ASP A 184 -20.58 7.25 3.26
CA ASP A 184 -21.19 6.54 4.40
C ASP A 184 -21.43 5.04 4.15
N GLY A 185 -20.99 4.51 3.01
CA GLY A 185 -21.14 3.11 2.64
C GLY A 185 -20.12 2.16 3.27
N LYS A 186 -20.30 0.86 3.01
CA LYS A 186 -19.35 -0.17 3.42
C LYS A 186 -17.97 0.08 2.80
N PRO A 187 -16.87 -0.37 3.45
CA PRO A 187 -15.56 -0.30 2.82
C PRO A 187 -15.54 -1.17 1.57
N VAL A 188 -14.90 -0.71 0.50
CA VAL A 188 -14.72 -1.51 -0.72
C VAL A 188 -13.24 -1.47 -1.10
N PHE A 189 -12.62 -2.64 -1.17
CA PHE A 189 -11.18 -2.77 -1.39
C PHE A 189 -10.87 -3.51 -2.67
N LEU A 190 -9.87 -3.01 -3.40
CA LEU A 190 -9.26 -3.72 -4.50
C LEU A 190 -8.10 -4.56 -3.98
N TRP A 191 -8.00 -5.79 -4.48
CA TRP A 191 -6.90 -6.70 -4.19
C TRP A 191 -6.25 -7.14 -5.48
N TYR A 192 -4.94 -7.36 -5.46
CA TYR A 192 -4.23 -7.93 -6.59
C TYR A 192 -3.23 -9.00 -6.17
N LEU A 193 -3.02 -9.99 -7.04
CA LEU A 193 -2.07 -11.08 -6.83
C LEU A 193 -0.85 -10.89 -7.74
N PRO A 194 0.30 -10.43 -7.21
CA PRO A 194 1.52 -10.29 -7.98
C PRO A 194 2.26 -11.63 -8.13
N SER A 195 2.99 -11.78 -9.23
CA SER A 195 3.89 -12.92 -9.47
C SER A 195 5.00 -12.53 -10.45
N THR A 196 6.15 -13.18 -10.34
CA THR A 196 7.29 -13.01 -11.27
C THR A 196 7.10 -13.73 -12.62
N LYS A 197 6.03 -14.50 -12.77
CA LYS A 197 5.71 -15.17 -14.05
C LYS A 197 5.16 -14.16 -15.04
N ALA A 198 5.76 -14.07 -16.23
CA ALA A 198 5.28 -13.19 -17.31
C ALA A 198 4.13 -13.82 -18.14
N GLU A 199 3.68 -15.01 -17.78
CA GLU A 199 2.67 -15.76 -18.53
C GLU A 199 1.26 -15.29 -18.19
N LYS A 200 0.53 -14.85 -19.22
CA LYS A 200 -0.89 -14.45 -19.13
C LYS A 200 -1.19 -13.46 -17.97
N PRO A 201 -0.41 -12.38 -17.82
CA PRO A 201 -0.74 -11.36 -16.84
C PRO A 201 -2.01 -10.60 -17.25
N ILE A 202 -2.65 -9.93 -16.30
CA ILE A 202 -3.70 -8.96 -16.60
C ILE A 202 -3.06 -7.81 -17.40
N GLN A 203 -3.58 -7.59 -18.61
CA GLN A 203 -3.05 -6.59 -19.54
C GLN A 203 -3.76 -5.24 -19.46
N GLY A 204 -4.94 -5.21 -18.86
CA GLY A 204 -5.74 -3.99 -18.73
C GLY A 204 -6.87 -4.15 -17.73
N LEU A 205 -7.28 -3.02 -17.17
CA LEU A 205 -8.47 -2.89 -16.34
C LEU A 205 -9.36 -1.83 -16.98
N VAL A 206 -10.66 -2.09 -17.02
CA VAL A 206 -11.65 -1.15 -17.53
C VAL A 206 -12.72 -0.94 -16.46
N LEU A 207 -13.13 0.31 -16.27
CA LEU A 207 -14.20 0.65 -15.34
C LEU A 207 -15.54 0.51 -16.04
N MET A 208 -16.39 -0.40 -15.54
CA MET A 208 -17.78 -0.48 -15.96
C MET A 208 -18.60 0.48 -15.10
N TYR A 209 -19.05 1.57 -15.71
CA TYR A 209 -19.92 2.56 -15.08
C TYR A 209 -21.41 2.33 -15.39
N ASP A 210 -21.73 1.37 -16.28
CA ASP A 210 -23.09 0.96 -16.64
C ASP A 210 -23.28 -0.56 -16.61
N GLU A 211 -24.07 -1.08 -15.66
CA GLU A 211 -24.36 -2.51 -15.53
C GLU A 211 -25.13 -3.05 -16.73
N LYS A 212 -25.91 -2.21 -17.42
CA LYS A 212 -26.62 -2.62 -18.65
C LYS A 212 -25.64 -3.01 -19.76
N ARG A 213 -24.40 -2.53 -19.69
CA ARG A 213 -23.33 -2.84 -20.63
C ARG A 213 -22.52 -4.08 -20.25
N LYS A 214 -22.85 -4.78 -19.16
CA LYS A 214 -22.14 -5.98 -18.70
C LYS A 214 -21.97 -7.03 -19.81
N SER A 215 -23.02 -7.26 -20.60
CA SER A 215 -22.98 -8.19 -21.74
C SER A 215 -22.02 -7.73 -22.84
N GLU A 216 -21.91 -6.43 -23.10
CA GLU A 216 -20.94 -5.87 -24.07
C GLU A 216 -19.51 -6.16 -23.63
N TYR A 217 -19.17 -5.90 -22.36
CA TYR A 217 -17.84 -6.17 -21.81
C TYR A 217 -17.50 -7.66 -21.86
N GLN A 218 -18.44 -8.52 -21.44
CA GLN A 218 -18.25 -9.97 -21.48
C GLN A 218 -18.07 -10.49 -22.92
N SER A 219 -18.84 -9.95 -23.88
CA SER A 219 -18.71 -10.28 -25.30
C SER A 219 -17.37 -9.82 -25.89
N ALA A 220 -16.80 -8.73 -25.36
CA ALA A 220 -15.45 -8.27 -25.68
C ALA A 220 -14.33 -9.06 -24.98
N GLY A 221 -14.66 -10.14 -24.25
CA GLY A 221 -13.70 -10.99 -23.55
C GLY A 221 -13.23 -10.43 -22.21
N VAL A 222 -13.87 -9.37 -21.69
CA VAL A 222 -13.54 -8.80 -20.38
C VAL A 222 -14.20 -9.61 -19.27
N LYS A 223 -13.40 -10.06 -18.31
CA LYS A 223 -13.91 -10.65 -17.07
C LYS A 223 -14.46 -9.54 -16.16
N VAL A 224 -15.77 -9.48 -16.02
CA VAL A 224 -16.45 -8.57 -15.08
C VAL A 224 -16.36 -9.16 -13.66
N LEU A 225 -15.93 -8.35 -12.69
CA LEU A 225 -15.90 -8.72 -11.27
C LEU A 225 -17.29 -8.51 -10.65
N ASN A 226 -17.64 -9.32 -9.65
CA ASN A 226 -19.01 -9.38 -9.14
C ASN A 226 -19.38 -8.27 -8.15
N GLU A 227 -18.39 -7.53 -7.63
CA GLU A 227 -18.63 -6.47 -6.63
C GLU A 227 -18.63 -5.07 -7.26
N ASN A 228 -19.48 -4.21 -6.73
CA ASN A 228 -19.57 -2.80 -7.11
C ASN A 228 -18.55 -1.98 -6.31
N LEU A 229 -17.71 -1.22 -7.01
CA LEU A 229 -16.70 -0.33 -6.41
C LEU A 229 -17.31 0.82 -5.56
N ASN A 230 -18.63 1.04 -5.67
CA ASN A 230 -19.40 2.02 -4.92
C ASN A 230 -20.50 1.40 -4.03
N SER A 231 -20.42 0.08 -3.74
CA SER A 231 -21.46 -0.63 -2.99
C SER A 231 -21.75 0.03 -1.63
N GLY A 232 -23.03 0.22 -1.29
CA GLY A 232 -23.45 0.75 0.02
C GLY A 232 -23.48 2.27 0.15
N ASN A 233 -23.01 3.03 -0.83
CA ASN A 233 -23.30 4.45 -0.89
C ASN A 233 -24.71 4.60 -1.45
N GLY A 234 -25.66 5.14 -0.67
CA GLY A 234 -27.07 5.31 -1.08
C GLY A 234 -27.31 6.18 -2.32
N SER A 235 -26.26 6.57 -3.05
CA SER A 235 -26.38 7.03 -4.43
C SER A 235 -26.49 5.82 -5.34
N PRO A 236 -27.64 5.62 -6.00
CA PRO A 236 -27.64 4.82 -7.19
C PRO A 236 -26.86 5.69 -8.20
N CYS A 237 -25.58 5.38 -8.40
CA CYS A 237 -25.04 5.51 -9.73
C CYS A 237 -25.30 4.12 -10.30
N PHE A 238 -26.52 3.82 -10.75
CA PHE A 238 -27.39 4.60 -11.68
C PHE A 238 -28.38 5.64 -11.14
#